data_AF-A0A913XHH3-F1
#
_entry.id   AF-A0A913XHH3-F1
#
_cell.length_a   1.000
_cell.length_b   1.000
_cell.length_c   1.000
_cell.angle_alpha   90.00
_cell.angle_beta   90.00
_cell.angle_gamma   90.00
#
_symmetry.space_group_name_H-M   'P 1'
#
loop_
_entity.id
_entity.type
_entity.pdbx_description
1 polymer ?
#
loop_
_entity_poly.entity_id
_entity_poly.type
_entity_poly.pdbx_seq_one_letter_code
_entity_poly.pdbx_strand_id
1 'polypeptide(L)'
;MYASIANAQSELMDHPLGQSPGRSSLLRSNYLSDEGSWAQVSEVRSTMDAISGVPSITASPDKKGPGCYSDGRSNNHNRSRVPQLTVPRNTGHGLETSDRVVINVSGLKFETHIETLEQNPDTLLGDEAKRSKYYDSLRHEYFFDRNRPAFDAILFYYQSGGKLLRPANVPMDVFADEIRFYELGDDVLHKVEQEEGYIEEEKPVLPENKWQRKVWQLFEFPDTSLAARFVAIFSVFVITLSIVTFCVETLPQFQKPKVSVNGTELENERFDQPWFSLETACIVWFTFEYVMRLISSPQKLVFVRSFLNLIDVVAIMPYYITLPMQDTKASSLGVLRVIRLVRVFRIFKLSRHSRGLQILGHTLRASLRELGLLIFFLLIGVILFSSAVYYAEGGEKGTHFRSIPDAFWWAVVTMTTVGYGDMRPITLWGKLVGSLCAISGVLTIALPVPVIVSNFNYFYHRENEQRAAELSKKEKEKKEAERKAKEESDDRERQENDNEKKSTHIGNQWGLKAQYEAIDQNGLNGPDAVGIEMEDVQSNSLKERDLLNKADTAVLTNSIPRYETGV
;
A
#
# COMPACT_ATOMS: atom_id res chain seq x y z
N MET A 1 -7.10 -2.75 34.90
CA MET A 1 -7.28 -4.20 34.67
C MET A 1 -6.57 -4.72 33.41
N TYR A 2 -6.28 -3.90 32.39
CA TYR A 2 -5.44 -4.32 31.24
C TYR A 2 -3.92 -4.18 31.43
N ALA A 3 -3.44 -3.46 32.45
CA ALA A 3 -2.01 -3.36 32.75
C ALA A 3 -1.44 -4.58 33.50
N SER A 4 -2.29 -5.48 34.03
CA SER A 4 -1.85 -6.61 34.85
C SER A 4 -1.63 -7.90 34.05
N ILE A 5 -2.02 -7.94 32.78
CA ILE A 5 -1.87 -9.13 31.91
C ILE A 5 -0.57 -9.05 31.10
N ALA A 6 -0.05 -7.84 30.83
CA ALA A 6 1.19 -7.65 30.07
C ALA A 6 2.46 -8.07 30.84
N ASN A 7 2.44 -8.05 32.18
CA ASN A 7 3.63 -8.40 32.98
C ASN A 7 3.84 -9.91 33.16
N ALA A 8 2.84 -10.76 32.93
CA ALA A 8 2.97 -12.21 33.12
C ALA A 8 3.67 -12.92 31.95
N GLN A 9 3.86 -12.24 30.82
CA GLN A 9 4.46 -12.83 29.60
C GLN A 9 5.95 -12.50 29.42
N SER A 10 6.50 -11.59 30.24
CA SER A 10 7.91 -11.17 30.17
C SER A 10 8.85 -11.98 31.07
N GLU A 11 8.33 -12.76 32.02
CA GLU A 11 9.15 -13.49 33.02
C GLU A 11 9.50 -14.94 32.63
N LEU A 12 9.11 -15.41 31.43
CA LEU A 12 9.33 -16.80 31.01
C LEU A 12 10.47 -17.00 29.99
N MET A 13 11.25 -15.96 29.66
CA MET A 13 12.19 -15.97 28.53
C MET A 13 13.68 -15.80 28.88
N ASP A 14 14.09 -15.96 30.15
CA ASP A 14 15.50 -15.90 30.52
C ASP A 14 15.92 -17.09 31.41
N HIS A 15 16.37 -18.19 30.80
CA HIS A 15 17.43 -19.06 31.34
C HIS A 15 18.02 -19.99 30.25
N PRO A 16 19.35 -20.22 30.22
CA PRO A 16 20.03 -20.92 29.13
C PRO A 16 20.08 -22.45 29.32
N LEU A 17 19.93 -23.21 28.23
CA LEU A 17 20.03 -24.68 28.20
C LEU A 17 21.48 -25.17 27.99
N GLY A 18 21.94 -26.03 28.89
CA GLY A 18 23.15 -26.87 28.77
C GLY A 18 22.86 -28.24 28.14
N GLN A 19 23.92 -28.88 27.64
CA GLN A 19 23.96 -30.01 26.69
C GLN A 19 23.67 -31.45 27.23
N SER A 20 23.07 -32.27 26.34
CA SER A 20 23.28 -33.71 26.02
C SER A 20 22.91 -34.86 26.99
N PRO A 21 22.80 -36.14 26.53
CA PRO A 21 22.04 -36.68 25.38
C PRO A 21 21.28 -38.01 25.65
N GLY A 22 20.28 -38.33 24.82
CA GLY A 22 19.91 -39.71 24.46
C GLY A 22 18.68 -40.37 25.12
N ARG A 23 17.61 -40.57 24.33
CA ARG A 23 17.06 -41.92 24.00
C ARG A 23 15.86 -41.87 23.06
N SER A 24 15.94 -42.81 22.12
CA SER A 24 15.04 -43.29 21.07
C SER A 24 13.51 -43.10 21.18
N SER A 25 12.96 -42.75 20.00
CA SER A 25 11.77 -43.34 19.35
C SER A 25 10.58 -43.80 20.21
N LEU A 26 9.47 -43.09 20.09
CA LEU A 26 8.16 -43.62 19.65
C LEU A 26 7.14 -42.47 19.72
N LEU A 27 6.19 -42.49 18.77
CA LEU A 27 4.99 -41.65 18.63
C LEU A 27 5.05 -40.61 17.49
N ARG A 28 4.84 -41.17 16.31
CA ARG A 28 4.21 -40.55 15.14
C ARG A 28 2.69 -40.51 15.37
N SER A 29 2.05 -39.45 14.86
CA SER A 29 0.59 -39.23 14.70
C SER A 29 -0.07 -38.34 15.76
N ASN A 30 -0.35 -37.09 15.35
CA ASN A 30 -1.64 -36.39 15.48
C ASN A 30 -1.38 -34.88 15.49
N TYR A 31 -1.66 -34.18 14.40
CA TYR A 31 -2.15 -32.80 14.40
C TYR A 31 -2.75 -32.49 13.02
N LEU A 32 -4.02 -32.86 12.88
CA LEU A 32 -5.00 -32.23 12.02
C LEU A 32 -6.08 -31.65 12.95
N SER A 33 -6.73 -30.58 12.46
CA SER A 33 -7.95 -29.93 12.97
C SER A 33 -7.72 -28.69 13.83
N ASP A 34 -7.60 -27.55 13.14
CA ASP A 34 -7.89 -26.22 13.69
C ASP A 34 -9.07 -25.61 12.89
N GLU A 35 -10.23 -26.28 12.94
CA GLU A 35 -11.50 -25.82 12.35
C GLU A 35 -12.37 -25.01 13.35
N GLY A 36 -11.84 -24.67 14.53
CA GLY A 36 -12.63 -24.06 15.61
C GLY A 36 -12.81 -22.53 15.54
N SER A 37 -11.99 -21.80 14.78
CA SER A 37 -11.96 -20.33 14.87
C SER A 37 -12.89 -19.60 13.89
N TRP A 38 -13.37 -20.26 12.84
CA TRP A 38 -14.19 -19.62 11.80
C TRP A 38 -15.70 -19.76 12.01
N ALA A 39 -16.14 -20.72 12.83
CA ALA A 39 -17.56 -20.91 13.14
C ALA A 39 -18.15 -19.77 14.02
N GLN A 40 -17.33 -19.11 14.83
CA GLN A 40 -17.80 -17.99 15.67
C GLN A 40 -17.98 -16.68 14.91
N VAL A 41 -17.33 -16.51 13.74
CA VAL A 41 -17.43 -15.27 12.95
C VAL A 41 -18.67 -15.28 12.04
N SER A 42 -19.14 -16.46 11.62
CA SER A 42 -20.39 -16.57 10.84
C SER A 42 -21.65 -16.38 11.69
N GLU A 43 -21.62 -16.80 12.96
CA GLU A 43 -22.77 -16.73 13.87
C GLU A 43 -23.06 -15.30 14.35
N VAL A 44 -22.05 -14.43 14.41
CA VAL A 44 -22.20 -12.99 14.70
C VAL A 44 -22.79 -12.24 13.50
N ARG A 45 -22.54 -12.68 12.27
CA ARG A 45 -23.14 -12.09 11.06
C ARG A 45 -24.61 -12.49 10.91
N SER A 46 -24.96 -13.74 11.22
CA SER A 46 -26.34 -14.24 11.15
C SER A 46 -27.27 -13.64 12.22
N THR A 47 -26.74 -13.15 13.34
CA THR A 47 -27.54 -12.51 14.41
C THR A 47 -27.81 -11.02 14.16
N MET A 48 -27.00 -10.34 13.35
CA MET A 48 -27.25 -8.94 12.95
C MET A 48 -28.30 -8.82 11.85
N ASP A 49 -28.39 -9.79 10.93
CA ASP A 49 -29.39 -9.79 9.85
C ASP A 49 -30.82 -10.11 10.34
N ALA A 50 -30.97 -10.65 11.56
CA ALA A 50 -32.27 -10.92 12.18
C ALA A 50 -32.94 -9.69 12.84
N ILE A 51 -32.25 -8.53 12.89
CA ILE A 51 -32.74 -7.32 13.56
C ILE A 51 -33.20 -6.24 12.56
N SER A 52 -32.86 -6.35 11.26
CA SER A 52 -33.36 -5.45 10.22
C SER A 52 -34.55 -6.07 9.48
N GLY A 53 -35.77 -5.78 9.94
CA GLY A 53 -37.01 -6.26 9.33
C GLY A 53 -37.23 -5.78 7.89
N VAL A 54 -36.83 -6.59 6.92
CA VAL A 54 -37.21 -6.47 5.51
C VAL A 54 -37.91 -7.78 5.08
N PRO A 55 -39.17 -7.76 4.58
CA PRO A 55 -39.89 -8.98 4.28
C PRO A 55 -39.45 -9.60 2.95
N SER A 56 -39.14 -10.90 2.98
CA SER A 56 -38.89 -11.75 1.82
C SER A 56 -40.19 -12.02 1.04
N ILE A 57 -40.22 -11.69 -0.25
CA ILE A 57 -41.27 -12.11 -1.18
C ILE A 57 -40.78 -13.35 -1.93
N THR A 58 -41.33 -14.51 -1.55
CA THR A 58 -41.32 -15.74 -2.33
C THR A 58 -42.45 -15.71 -3.36
N ALA A 59 -42.17 -16.04 -4.62
CA ALA A 59 -43.22 -16.32 -5.60
C ALA A 59 -42.84 -17.52 -6.49
N SER A 60 -43.77 -18.46 -6.59
CA SER A 60 -43.88 -19.54 -7.58
C SER A 60 -45.39 -19.67 -7.93
N PRO A 61 -45.82 -20.42 -8.96
CA PRO A 61 -46.27 -19.85 -10.23
C PRO A 61 -47.77 -20.05 -10.54
N ASP A 62 -48.18 -19.50 -11.70
CA ASP A 62 -49.40 -19.71 -12.51
C ASP A 62 -50.75 -19.07 -12.10
N LYS A 63 -51.27 -18.21 -12.99
CA LYS A 63 -52.57 -18.37 -13.69
C LYS A 63 -52.93 -17.22 -14.67
N LYS A 64 -53.18 -17.61 -15.93
CA LYS A 64 -54.10 -17.11 -16.99
C LYS A 64 -54.76 -15.70 -16.92
N GLY A 65 -54.37 -14.83 -17.88
CA GLY A 65 -55.14 -13.90 -18.75
C GLY A 65 -56.23 -12.94 -18.20
N PRO A 66 -56.85 -12.05 -19.03
CA PRO A 66 -56.53 -11.62 -20.40
C PRO A 66 -56.46 -10.07 -20.63
N GLY A 67 -55.78 -9.67 -21.71
CA GLY A 67 -56.13 -8.58 -22.66
C GLY A 67 -56.31 -7.12 -22.20
N CYS A 68 -55.56 -6.20 -22.81
CA CYS A 68 -56.13 -5.05 -23.54
C CYS A 68 -55.08 -4.29 -24.39
N TYR A 69 -55.61 -3.74 -25.48
CA TYR A 69 -54.98 -3.05 -26.60
C TYR A 69 -54.24 -1.75 -26.24
N SER A 70 -53.20 -1.41 -27.01
CA SER A 70 -53.12 -0.09 -27.69
C SER A 70 -52.06 -0.06 -28.78
N ASP A 71 -52.51 0.41 -29.94
CA ASP A 71 -51.79 0.71 -31.18
C ASP A 71 -50.75 1.84 -31.03
N GLY A 72 -49.73 1.83 -31.89
CA GLY A 72 -48.74 2.91 -31.99
C GLY A 72 -47.79 2.81 -33.19
N ARG A 73 -48.34 3.05 -34.39
CA ARG A 73 -47.71 3.32 -35.71
C ARG A 73 -46.20 3.66 -35.81
N SER A 74 -45.52 2.88 -36.67
CA SER A 74 -44.83 3.25 -37.93
C SER A 74 -43.88 4.47 -37.99
N ASN A 75 -42.60 4.23 -38.34
CA ASN A 75 -42.09 4.64 -39.67
C ASN A 75 -40.73 4.01 -40.06
N ASN A 76 -40.71 3.53 -41.30
CA ASN A 76 -39.58 3.02 -42.10
C ASN A 76 -38.45 4.04 -42.29
N HIS A 77 -37.20 3.57 -42.50
CA HIS A 77 -36.30 4.07 -43.56
C HIS A 77 -35.32 2.97 -44.07
N ASN A 78 -35.58 2.58 -45.33
CA ASN A 78 -34.73 2.12 -46.44
C ASN A 78 -33.34 1.44 -46.28
N ARG A 79 -33.26 0.24 -46.92
CA ARG A 79 -32.35 -0.21 -48.01
C ARG A 79 -30.83 0.02 -47.85
N SER A 80 -29.96 -1.01 -47.94
CA SER A 80 -29.77 -1.85 -49.14
C SER A 80 -28.95 -3.12 -48.86
N ARG A 81 -29.43 -4.30 -49.30
CA ARG A 81 -28.67 -5.53 -49.53
C ARG A 81 -29.21 -6.23 -50.78
N VAL A 82 -28.33 -6.63 -51.69
CA VAL A 82 -28.56 -7.68 -52.71
C VAL A 82 -27.18 -8.26 -53.06
N PRO A 83 -27.05 -9.51 -53.55
CA PRO A 83 -27.34 -10.78 -52.87
C PRO A 83 -26.15 -11.77 -53.02
N GLN A 84 -26.21 -12.98 -52.45
CA GLN A 84 -25.91 -14.20 -53.22
C GLN A 84 -26.31 -15.51 -52.49
N LEU A 85 -27.08 -16.29 -53.25
CA LEU A 85 -27.37 -17.73 -53.25
C LEU A 85 -27.60 -18.51 -51.94
N THR A 86 -28.85 -18.94 -51.77
CA THR A 86 -29.26 -20.10 -50.97
C THR A 86 -29.99 -21.10 -51.87
N VAL A 87 -29.59 -22.39 -51.80
CA VAL A 87 -30.25 -23.57 -52.41
C VAL A 87 -30.14 -24.70 -51.37
N PRO A 88 -31.15 -25.58 -51.19
CA PRO A 88 -32.08 -25.58 -50.07
C PRO A 88 -31.76 -26.66 -49.00
N ARG A 89 -32.25 -26.48 -47.77
CA ARG A 89 -32.17 -27.51 -46.74
C ARG A 89 -33.36 -28.47 -46.85
N ASN A 90 -33.01 -29.71 -47.16
CA ASN A 90 -33.88 -30.87 -47.24
C ASN A 90 -34.53 -31.17 -45.88
N THR A 91 -35.81 -31.50 -45.88
CA THR A 91 -36.58 -31.94 -44.71
C THR A 91 -36.16 -33.34 -44.29
N GLY A 92 -35.69 -33.49 -43.06
CA GLY A 92 -35.46 -34.77 -42.40
C GLY A 92 -35.51 -34.59 -40.88
N HIS A 93 -36.39 -35.34 -40.21
CA HIS A 93 -36.49 -35.40 -38.75
C HIS A 93 -35.15 -35.81 -38.11
N GLY A 94 -34.72 -35.11 -37.06
CA GLY A 94 -33.59 -35.55 -36.22
C GLY A 94 -33.15 -34.50 -35.20
N LEU A 95 -33.52 -34.73 -33.93
CA LEU A 95 -32.86 -34.35 -32.68
C LEU A 95 -32.36 -32.89 -32.54
N GLU A 96 -32.96 -32.15 -31.60
CA GLU A 96 -32.33 -31.01 -30.92
C GLU A 96 -30.93 -31.43 -30.44
N THR A 97 -29.91 -31.06 -31.20
CA THR A 97 -28.52 -31.20 -30.75
C THR A 97 -28.32 -30.07 -29.75
N SER A 98 -28.23 -30.45 -28.48
CA SER A 98 -27.99 -29.51 -27.40
C SER A 98 -26.64 -28.85 -27.66
N ASP A 99 -26.64 -27.57 -28.05
CA ASP A 99 -25.45 -26.73 -28.26
C ASP A 99 -24.75 -26.42 -26.91
N ARG A 100 -24.44 -27.47 -26.17
CA ARG A 100 -23.82 -27.45 -24.84
C ARG A 100 -22.35 -27.74 -25.00
N VAL A 101 -21.54 -26.93 -24.35
CA VAL A 101 -20.09 -27.04 -24.31
C VAL A 101 -19.69 -27.55 -22.93
N VAL A 102 -18.79 -28.54 -22.92
CA VAL A 102 -18.17 -29.06 -21.70
C VAL A 102 -16.82 -28.38 -21.52
N ILE A 103 -16.61 -27.78 -20.35
CA ILE A 103 -15.36 -27.17 -19.93
C ILE A 103 -14.84 -27.91 -18.71
N ASN A 104 -13.69 -28.55 -18.84
CA ASN A 104 -13.04 -29.31 -17.79
C ASN A 104 -11.88 -28.48 -17.21
N VAL A 105 -12.03 -28.05 -15.95
CA VAL A 105 -11.00 -27.31 -15.21
C VAL A 105 -10.35 -28.24 -14.18
N SER A 106 -9.13 -28.69 -14.47
CA SER A 106 -8.34 -29.65 -13.66
C SER A 106 -9.17 -30.82 -13.10
N GLY A 107 -10.04 -31.39 -13.94
CA GLY A 107 -10.90 -32.54 -13.62
C GLY A 107 -12.32 -32.18 -13.16
N LEU A 108 -12.63 -30.91 -12.89
CA LEU A 108 -14.00 -30.46 -12.59
C LEU A 108 -14.69 -30.06 -13.89
N LYS A 109 -15.79 -30.73 -14.21
CA LYS A 109 -16.55 -30.46 -15.44
C LYS A 109 -17.65 -29.44 -15.19
N PHE A 110 -17.69 -28.45 -16.06
CA PHE A 110 -18.71 -27.43 -16.18
C PHE A 110 -19.39 -27.57 -17.54
N GLU A 111 -20.68 -27.25 -17.59
CA GLU A 111 -21.46 -27.31 -18.81
C GLU A 111 -22.25 -26.02 -18.98
N THR A 112 -22.21 -25.44 -20.18
CA THR A 112 -22.96 -24.23 -20.52
C THR A 112 -23.37 -24.24 -21.99
N HIS A 113 -24.18 -23.29 -22.43
CA HIS A 113 -24.54 -23.14 -23.84
C HIS A 113 -23.47 -22.34 -24.59
N ILE A 114 -23.23 -22.67 -25.86
CA ILE A 114 -22.30 -21.91 -26.72
C ILE A 114 -22.68 -20.43 -26.79
N GLU A 115 -23.98 -20.15 -26.91
CA GLU A 115 -24.53 -18.79 -26.96
C GLU A 115 -24.19 -17.97 -25.71
N THR A 116 -24.06 -18.62 -24.55
CA THR A 116 -23.70 -17.93 -23.29
C THR A 116 -22.26 -17.42 -23.34
N LEU A 117 -21.35 -18.17 -23.95
CA LEU A 117 -19.95 -17.76 -24.12
C LEU A 117 -19.82 -16.66 -25.16
N GLU A 118 -20.55 -16.78 -26.27
CA GLU A 118 -20.53 -15.84 -27.40
C GLU A 118 -21.11 -14.45 -27.08
N GLN A 119 -21.76 -14.27 -25.93
CA GLN A 119 -22.15 -12.95 -25.43
C GLN A 119 -20.95 -12.03 -25.18
N ASN A 120 -19.76 -12.58 -24.94
CA ASN A 120 -18.53 -11.81 -24.71
C ASN A 120 -17.43 -12.28 -25.68
N PRO A 121 -17.51 -11.92 -26.98
CA PRO A 121 -16.65 -12.49 -28.02
C PRO A 121 -15.16 -12.10 -27.89
N ASP A 122 -14.85 -11.05 -27.13
CA ASP A 122 -13.46 -10.59 -26.95
C ASP A 122 -12.66 -11.46 -25.97
N THR A 123 -13.32 -12.31 -25.17
CA THR A 123 -12.69 -13.13 -24.14
C THR A 123 -12.15 -14.46 -24.68
N LEU A 124 -11.34 -15.17 -23.88
CA LEU A 124 -10.78 -16.46 -24.28
C LEU A 124 -11.87 -17.50 -24.60
N LEU A 125 -12.92 -17.56 -23.78
CA LEU A 125 -14.00 -18.54 -23.96
C LEU A 125 -15.05 -18.09 -24.98
N GLY A 126 -15.24 -16.79 -25.18
CA GLY A 126 -16.18 -16.26 -26.18
C GLY A 126 -15.66 -16.34 -27.61
N ASP A 127 -14.35 -16.21 -27.81
CA ASP A 127 -13.70 -16.34 -29.13
C ASP A 127 -13.43 -17.81 -29.47
N GLU A 128 -14.01 -18.29 -30.58
CA GLU A 128 -13.82 -19.65 -31.08
C GLU A 128 -12.36 -19.97 -31.39
N ALA A 129 -11.63 -19.04 -32.02
CA ALA A 129 -10.24 -19.22 -32.39
C ALA A 129 -9.34 -19.32 -31.14
N LYS A 130 -9.63 -18.55 -30.09
CA LYS A 130 -8.87 -18.61 -28.83
C LYS A 130 -9.13 -19.91 -28.07
N ARG A 131 -10.40 -20.28 -27.86
CA ARG A 131 -10.75 -21.51 -27.11
C ARG A 131 -10.37 -22.79 -27.84
N SER A 132 -10.36 -22.80 -29.19
CA SER A 132 -10.03 -23.99 -29.99
C SER A 132 -8.69 -24.64 -29.62
N LYS A 133 -7.73 -23.83 -29.14
CA LYS A 133 -6.41 -24.28 -28.66
C LYS A 133 -6.48 -25.23 -27.46
N TYR A 134 -7.58 -25.21 -26.72
CA TYR A 134 -7.81 -25.99 -25.51
C TYR A 134 -8.79 -27.14 -25.72
N TYR A 135 -9.24 -27.38 -26.95
CA TYR A 135 -10.23 -28.42 -27.25
C TYR A 135 -9.60 -29.81 -27.34
N ASP A 136 -10.08 -30.75 -26.55
CA ASP A 136 -9.75 -32.17 -26.63
C ASP A 136 -10.78 -32.89 -27.51
N SER A 137 -10.35 -33.27 -28.72
CA SER A 137 -11.20 -33.96 -29.70
C SER A 137 -11.57 -35.40 -29.30
N LEU A 138 -10.82 -36.04 -28.41
CA LEU A 138 -11.12 -37.40 -27.95
C LEU A 138 -12.21 -37.39 -26.87
N ARG A 139 -12.22 -36.36 -26.04
CA ARG A 139 -13.16 -36.22 -24.91
C ARG A 139 -14.31 -35.26 -25.17
N HIS A 140 -14.28 -34.54 -26.30
CA HIS A 140 -15.25 -33.53 -26.68
C HIS A 140 -15.44 -32.45 -25.59
N GLU A 141 -14.34 -31.98 -25.01
CA GLU A 141 -14.33 -30.97 -23.93
C GLU A 141 -13.19 -29.98 -24.11
N TYR A 142 -13.33 -28.78 -23.57
CA TYR A 142 -12.22 -27.83 -23.43
C TYR A 142 -11.51 -28.07 -22.11
N PHE A 143 -10.19 -28.31 -22.12
CA PHE A 143 -9.42 -28.62 -20.92
C PHE A 143 -8.53 -27.46 -20.49
N PHE A 144 -8.64 -27.07 -19.22
CA PHE A 144 -7.81 -26.06 -18.58
C PHE A 144 -7.18 -26.62 -17.30
N ASP A 145 -5.85 -26.60 -17.20
CA ASP A 145 -5.15 -26.97 -15.97
C ASP A 145 -4.98 -25.74 -15.07
N ARG A 146 -6.06 -25.35 -14.38
CA ARG A 146 -6.20 -24.06 -13.68
C ARG A 146 -6.99 -24.15 -12.37
N ASN A 147 -7.15 -23.01 -11.70
CA ASN A 147 -7.80 -22.95 -10.39
C ASN A 147 -9.29 -23.31 -10.47
N ARG A 148 -9.65 -24.47 -9.91
CA ARG A 148 -11.02 -25.02 -9.97
C ARG A 148 -12.06 -24.12 -9.28
N PRO A 149 -11.82 -23.63 -8.04
CA PRO A 149 -12.83 -22.81 -7.36
C PRO A 149 -13.07 -21.44 -8.02
N ALA A 150 -12.06 -20.85 -8.66
CA ALA A 150 -12.22 -19.57 -9.36
C ALA A 150 -13.15 -19.67 -10.58
N PHE A 151 -13.13 -20.81 -11.29
CA PHE A 151 -13.85 -20.96 -12.54
C PHE A 151 -15.38 -20.85 -12.39
N ASP A 152 -15.92 -21.17 -11.22
CA ASP A 152 -17.36 -21.03 -10.95
C ASP A 152 -17.82 -19.57 -11.15
N ALA A 153 -17.04 -18.61 -10.64
CA ALA A 153 -17.29 -17.18 -10.83
C ALA A 153 -17.03 -16.72 -12.28
N ILE A 154 -16.00 -17.27 -12.94
CA ILE A 154 -15.70 -16.98 -14.34
C ILE A 154 -16.87 -17.42 -15.23
N LEU A 155 -17.41 -18.62 -15.01
CA LEU A 155 -18.56 -19.09 -15.78
C LEU A 155 -19.82 -18.28 -15.46
N PHE A 156 -20.05 -17.97 -14.19
CA PHE A 156 -21.17 -17.13 -13.77
C PHE A 156 -21.14 -15.73 -14.40
N TYR A 157 -19.96 -15.17 -14.68
CA TYR A 157 -19.84 -13.91 -15.41
C TYR A 157 -20.51 -13.96 -16.79
N TYR A 158 -20.33 -15.05 -17.55
CA TYR A 158 -21.02 -15.22 -18.83
C TYR A 158 -22.53 -15.44 -18.62
N GLN A 159 -22.91 -16.26 -17.65
CA GLN A 159 -24.33 -16.59 -17.39
C GLN A 159 -25.15 -15.39 -16.90
N SER A 160 -24.52 -14.51 -16.12
CA SER A 160 -25.16 -13.34 -15.52
C SER A 160 -25.15 -12.10 -16.43
N GLY A 161 -24.48 -12.18 -17.59
CA GLY A 161 -24.28 -11.05 -18.48
C GLY A 161 -23.31 -9.99 -17.93
N GLY A 162 -22.33 -10.39 -17.12
CA GLY A 162 -21.23 -9.53 -16.71
C GLY A 162 -21.02 -9.34 -15.21
N LYS A 163 -21.72 -10.07 -14.33
CA LYS A 163 -21.47 -10.00 -12.87
C LYS A 163 -20.33 -10.94 -12.49
N LEU A 164 -19.29 -10.38 -11.90
CA LEU A 164 -18.13 -11.14 -11.44
C LEU A 164 -17.92 -10.90 -9.96
N LEU A 165 -18.06 -11.96 -9.15
CA LEU A 165 -17.83 -11.92 -7.71
C LEU A 165 -16.77 -12.95 -7.36
N ARG A 166 -15.74 -12.52 -6.62
CA ARG A 166 -14.67 -13.43 -6.19
C ARG A 166 -15.23 -14.45 -5.18
N PRO A 167 -14.98 -15.75 -5.37
CA PRO A 167 -15.30 -16.75 -4.35
C PRO A 167 -14.50 -16.51 -3.06
N ALA A 168 -15.15 -16.59 -1.90
CA ALA A 168 -14.53 -16.27 -0.61
C ALA A 168 -13.31 -17.14 -0.26
N ASN A 169 -13.25 -18.37 -0.81
CA ASN A 169 -12.16 -19.32 -0.65
C ASN A 169 -11.02 -19.16 -1.67
N VAL A 170 -11.10 -18.16 -2.58
CA VAL A 170 -10.07 -17.90 -3.59
C VAL A 170 -9.36 -16.59 -3.25
N PRO A 171 -8.02 -16.60 -3.05
CA PRO A 171 -7.24 -15.38 -2.87
C PRO A 171 -7.37 -14.41 -4.05
N MET A 172 -7.31 -13.09 -3.78
CA MET A 172 -7.51 -12.06 -4.81
C MET A 172 -6.44 -12.11 -5.91
N ASP A 173 -5.18 -12.38 -5.57
CA ASP A 173 -4.09 -12.54 -6.53
C ASP A 173 -4.34 -13.71 -7.49
N VAL A 174 -4.77 -14.85 -6.96
CA VAL A 174 -5.16 -16.01 -7.76
C VAL A 174 -6.36 -15.68 -8.65
N PHE A 175 -7.39 -15.03 -8.10
CA PHE A 175 -8.57 -14.67 -8.88
C PHE A 175 -8.25 -13.66 -10.00
N ALA A 176 -7.43 -12.65 -9.71
CA ALA A 176 -6.96 -11.69 -10.70
C ALA A 176 -6.17 -12.36 -11.84
N ASP A 177 -5.34 -13.35 -11.52
CA ASP A 177 -4.61 -14.14 -12.52
C ASP A 177 -5.56 -14.98 -13.39
N GLU A 178 -6.66 -15.50 -12.84
CA GLU A 178 -7.71 -16.18 -13.63
C GLU A 178 -8.48 -15.21 -14.53
N ILE A 179 -8.85 -14.01 -14.04
CA ILE A 179 -9.51 -12.96 -14.84
C ILE A 179 -8.65 -12.59 -16.04
N ARG A 180 -7.34 -12.41 -15.82
CA ARG A 180 -6.36 -12.13 -16.89
C ARG A 180 -6.22 -13.29 -17.86
N PHE A 181 -6.14 -14.53 -17.35
CA PHE A 181 -6.01 -15.70 -18.20
C PHE A 181 -7.22 -15.91 -19.12
N TYR A 182 -8.43 -15.75 -18.58
CA TYR A 182 -9.66 -15.88 -19.38
C TYR A 182 -9.97 -14.63 -20.22
N GLU A 183 -9.09 -13.63 -20.19
CA GLU A 183 -9.17 -12.40 -20.98
C GLU A 183 -10.50 -11.66 -20.81
N LEU A 184 -11.02 -11.57 -19.57
CA LEU A 184 -12.29 -10.87 -19.31
C LEU A 184 -12.19 -9.33 -19.45
N GLY A 185 -10.97 -8.81 -19.61
CA GLY A 185 -10.68 -7.38 -19.79
C GLY A 185 -10.24 -6.68 -18.50
N ASP A 186 -9.38 -5.68 -18.65
CA ASP A 186 -8.83 -4.90 -17.54
C ASP A 186 -9.92 -4.09 -16.81
N ASP A 187 -10.96 -3.64 -17.53
CA ASP A 187 -12.10 -2.93 -16.92
C ASP A 187 -12.87 -3.81 -15.93
N VAL A 188 -12.98 -5.11 -16.20
CA VAL A 188 -13.65 -6.07 -15.32
C VAL A 188 -12.80 -6.35 -14.10
N LEU A 189 -11.49 -6.56 -14.29
CA LEU A 189 -10.54 -6.71 -13.19
C LEU A 189 -10.58 -5.50 -12.25
N HIS A 190 -10.56 -4.29 -12.82
CA HIS A 190 -10.59 -3.05 -12.06
C HIS A 190 -11.90 -2.89 -11.27
N LYS A 191 -13.05 -3.30 -11.83
CA LYS A 191 -14.32 -3.31 -11.09
C LYS A 191 -14.28 -4.26 -9.89
N VAL A 192 -13.76 -5.48 -10.08
CA VAL A 192 -13.62 -6.45 -8.97
C VAL A 192 -12.66 -5.92 -7.91
N GLU A 193 -11.53 -5.34 -8.31
CA GLU A 193 -10.58 -4.68 -7.41
C GLU A 193 -11.28 -3.58 -6.57
N GLN A 194 -12.07 -2.71 -7.22
CA GLN A 194 -12.83 -1.67 -6.52
C GLN A 194 -13.86 -2.22 -5.54
N GLU A 195 -14.61 -3.26 -5.93
CA GLU A 195 -15.62 -3.91 -5.06
C GLU A 195 -14.98 -4.62 -3.86
N GLU A 196 -13.78 -5.17 -4.03
CA GLU A 196 -12.96 -5.75 -2.97
C GLU A 196 -12.26 -4.67 -2.11
N GLY A 197 -12.41 -3.39 -2.46
CA GLY A 197 -11.86 -2.25 -1.71
C GLY A 197 -10.40 -1.91 -2.03
N TYR A 198 -9.87 -2.42 -3.14
CA TYR A 198 -8.64 -1.93 -3.75
C TYR A 198 -8.96 -0.60 -4.43
N ILE A 199 -8.51 0.50 -3.83
CA ILE A 199 -8.52 1.80 -4.45
C ILE A 199 -7.28 1.87 -5.33
N GLU A 200 -7.44 2.05 -6.64
CA GLU A 200 -6.32 2.29 -7.53
C GLU A 200 -5.53 3.50 -7.00
N GLU A 201 -4.26 3.29 -6.64
CA GLU A 201 -3.41 4.40 -6.27
C GLU A 201 -3.27 5.28 -7.51
N GLU A 202 -3.86 6.48 -7.48
CA GLU A 202 -3.64 7.50 -8.50
C GLU A 202 -2.13 7.69 -8.62
N LYS A 203 -1.55 7.18 -9.72
CA LYS A 203 -0.12 7.30 -9.97
C LYS A 203 0.25 8.77 -9.87
N PRO A 204 1.26 9.13 -9.06
CA PRO A 204 1.57 10.53 -8.83
C PRO A 204 1.91 11.19 -10.16
N VAL A 205 1.16 12.24 -10.51
CA VAL A 205 1.44 13.02 -11.72
C VAL A 205 2.85 13.61 -11.58
N LEU A 206 3.74 13.26 -12.50
CA LEU A 206 5.11 13.75 -12.49
C LEU A 206 5.23 14.98 -13.40
N PRO A 207 6.01 15.99 -13.01
CA PRO A 207 6.33 17.09 -13.92
C PRO A 207 6.96 16.58 -15.22
N GLU A 208 6.64 17.23 -16.34
CA GLU A 208 7.18 16.90 -17.67
C GLU A 208 8.67 17.28 -17.77
N ASN A 209 9.03 18.43 -17.19
CA ASN A 209 10.41 18.94 -17.19
C ASN A 209 11.35 18.04 -16.37
N LYS A 210 12.45 17.58 -16.96
CA LYS A 210 13.42 16.67 -16.31
C LYS A 210 14.01 17.23 -15.01
N TRP A 211 14.41 18.50 -14.99
CA TRP A 211 14.95 19.15 -13.79
C TRP A 211 13.89 19.32 -12.71
N GLN A 212 12.69 19.78 -13.09
CA GLN A 212 11.56 19.91 -12.19
C GLN A 212 11.17 18.57 -11.57
N ARG A 213 11.15 17.50 -12.37
CA ARG A 213 10.90 16.13 -11.91
C ARG A 213 11.95 15.65 -10.93
N LYS A 214 13.25 15.89 -11.19
CA LYS A 214 14.33 15.54 -10.25
C LYS A 214 14.17 16.25 -8.90
N VAL A 215 13.85 17.56 -8.91
CA VAL A 215 13.61 18.32 -7.67
C VAL A 215 12.36 17.83 -6.95
N TRP A 216 11.27 17.58 -7.68
CA TRP A 216 10.03 17.04 -7.13
C TRP A 216 10.27 15.68 -6.46
N GLN A 217 11.00 14.78 -7.13
CA GLN A 217 11.38 13.48 -6.58
C GLN A 217 12.25 13.60 -5.34
N LEU A 218 13.18 14.55 -5.31
CA LEU A 218 14.07 14.77 -4.17
C LEU A 218 13.32 15.19 -2.89
N PHE A 219 12.29 16.04 -3.02
CA PHE A 219 11.59 16.63 -1.85
C PHE A 219 10.26 15.95 -1.49
N GLU A 220 9.61 15.28 -2.44
CA GLU A 220 8.30 14.63 -2.23
C GLU A 220 8.44 13.12 -1.96
N PHE A 221 9.38 12.44 -2.63
CA PHE A 221 9.49 10.98 -2.61
C PHE A 221 10.85 10.51 -2.03
N PRO A 222 10.94 10.25 -0.71
CA PRO A 222 12.20 9.90 -0.06
C PRO A 222 12.83 8.61 -0.60
N ASP A 223 12.01 7.67 -1.10
CA ASP A 223 12.47 6.36 -1.57
C ASP A 223 13.12 6.39 -2.98
N THR A 224 13.15 7.55 -3.64
CA THR A 224 13.65 7.67 -5.03
C THR A 224 15.17 7.67 -5.15
N SER A 225 15.90 8.20 -4.14
CA SER A 225 17.36 8.32 -4.19
C SER A 225 17.96 8.44 -2.79
N LEU A 226 19.26 8.12 -2.65
CA LEU A 226 19.99 8.33 -1.39
C LEU A 226 19.94 9.80 -0.94
N ALA A 227 20.05 10.74 -1.88
CA ALA A 227 19.92 12.17 -1.60
C ALA A 227 18.53 12.53 -1.06
N ALA A 228 17.46 11.96 -1.63
CA ALA A 228 16.09 12.17 -1.15
C ALA A 228 15.90 11.64 0.27
N ARG A 229 16.48 10.47 0.58
CA ARG A 229 16.50 9.92 1.96
C ARG A 229 17.23 10.84 2.92
N PHE A 230 18.38 11.40 2.53
CA PHE A 230 19.12 12.35 3.36
C PHE A 230 18.31 13.62 3.63
N VAL A 231 17.70 14.21 2.60
CA VAL A 231 16.81 15.39 2.75
C VAL A 231 15.67 15.08 3.71
N ALA A 232 15.00 13.93 3.57
CA ALA A 232 13.92 13.55 4.45
C ALA A 232 14.37 13.35 5.91
N ILE A 233 15.50 12.67 6.15
CA ILE A 233 16.07 12.49 7.50
C ILE A 233 16.43 13.84 8.11
N PHE A 234 17.07 14.71 7.33
CA PHE A 234 17.42 16.05 7.78
C PHE A 234 16.18 16.90 8.10
N SER A 235 15.12 16.81 7.31
CA SER A 235 13.84 17.48 7.62
C SER A 235 13.22 16.98 8.91
N VAL A 236 13.23 15.66 9.17
CA VAL A 236 12.77 15.10 10.46
C VAL A 236 13.61 15.62 11.63
N PHE A 237 14.94 15.71 11.46
CA PHE A 237 15.82 16.30 12.46
C PHE A 237 15.48 17.77 12.73
N VAL A 238 15.30 18.61 11.70
CA VAL A 238 14.92 20.02 11.86
C VAL A 238 13.55 20.16 12.53
N ILE A 239 12.57 19.31 12.18
CA ILE A 239 11.27 19.30 12.86
C ILE A 239 11.43 18.99 14.35
N THR A 240 12.20 17.97 14.69
CA THR A 240 12.45 17.56 16.07
C THR A 240 13.16 18.64 16.86
N LEU A 241 14.25 19.21 16.30
CA LEU A 241 14.97 20.35 16.87
C LEU A 241 14.04 21.54 17.10
N SER A 242 13.17 21.84 16.13
CA SER A 242 12.21 22.92 16.27
C SER A 242 11.30 22.66 17.47
N ILE A 243 10.68 21.49 17.60
CA ILE A 243 9.79 21.15 18.73
C ILE A 243 10.54 21.27 20.07
N VAL A 244 11.75 20.72 20.16
CA VAL A 244 12.59 20.81 21.37
C VAL A 244 12.88 22.26 21.74
N THR A 245 13.30 23.11 20.79
CA THR A 245 13.56 24.53 21.06
C THR A 245 12.32 25.27 21.58
N PHE A 246 11.14 24.96 21.06
CA PHE A 246 9.89 25.53 21.59
C PHE A 246 9.57 25.06 23.01
N CYS A 247 9.77 23.78 23.31
CA CYS A 247 9.60 23.29 24.68
C CYS A 247 10.60 23.98 25.63
N VAL A 248 11.87 24.09 25.24
CA VAL A 248 12.92 24.69 26.08
C VAL A 248 12.69 26.19 26.31
N GLU A 249 12.20 26.93 25.31
CA GLU A 249 11.86 28.35 25.44
C GLU A 249 10.79 28.61 26.52
N THR A 250 9.93 27.63 26.80
CA THR A 250 8.91 27.74 27.84
C THR A 250 9.43 27.55 29.26
N LEU A 251 10.67 27.07 29.45
CA LEU A 251 11.23 26.82 30.77
C LEU A 251 11.55 28.13 31.52
N PRO A 252 11.18 28.26 32.81
CA PRO A 252 11.43 29.48 33.59
C PRO A 252 12.90 29.88 33.67
N GLN A 253 13.82 28.90 33.60
CA GLN A 253 15.27 29.12 33.66
C GLN A 253 15.81 29.89 32.45
N PHE A 254 15.14 29.77 31.30
CA PHE A 254 15.53 30.42 30.05
C PHE A 254 14.70 31.68 29.76
N GLN A 255 13.60 31.89 30.48
CA GLN A 255 12.84 33.15 30.48
C GLN A 255 13.56 34.17 31.35
N LYS A 256 14.54 34.88 30.77
CA LYS A 256 15.22 35.97 31.49
C LYS A 256 14.18 37.00 31.97
N PRO A 257 14.09 37.31 33.27
CA PRO A 257 13.22 38.39 33.73
C PRO A 257 13.71 39.69 33.09
N LYS A 258 12.79 40.48 32.53
CA LYS A 258 13.09 41.85 32.10
C LYS A 258 13.43 42.64 33.37
N VAL A 259 14.71 42.70 33.74
CA VAL A 259 15.15 43.53 34.86
C VAL A 259 15.15 44.98 34.37
N SER A 260 14.11 45.73 34.72
CA SER A 260 14.13 47.18 34.56
C SER A 260 14.96 47.78 35.70
N VAL A 261 16.23 48.09 35.47
CA VAL A 261 17.00 48.95 36.38
C VAL A 261 16.85 50.38 35.86
N ASN A 262 16.28 51.26 36.69
CA ASN A 262 16.15 52.71 36.44
C ASN A 262 15.36 53.15 35.19
N GLY A 263 14.32 52.40 34.78
CA GLY A 263 13.39 52.84 33.73
C GLY A 263 13.95 52.87 32.30
N THR A 264 15.25 52.61 32.12
CA THR A 264 15.85 52.28 30.84
C THR A 264 15.75 50.77 30.64
N GLU A 265 14.84 50.35 29.75
CA GLU A 265 14.91 49.01 29.16
C GLU A 265 16.25 48.92 28.43
N LEU A 266 17.21 48.18 29.01
CA LEU A 266 18.42 47.83 28.29
C LEU A 266 17.98 46.89 27.16
N GLU A 267 17.82 47.43 25.96
CA GLU A 267 17.61 46.69 24.72
C GLU A 267 18.80 45.74 24.54
N ASN A 268 18.70 44.54 25.11
CA ASN A 268 19.60 43.45 24.75
C ASN A 268 19.28 43.10 23.30
N GLU A 269 20.12 43.61 22.40
CA GLU A 269 20.43 43.16 21.03
C GLU A 269 19.59 41.94 20.63
N ARG A 270 18.51 42.22 19.90
CA ARG A 270 17.46 41.28 19.47
C ARG A 270 17.98 40.09 18.64
N PHE A 271 19.20 40.21 18.11
CA PHE A 271 19.90 39.21 17.33
C PHE A 271 20.84 38.31 18.15
N ASP A 272 21.12 38.66 19.41
CA ASP A 272 22.01 37.90 20.30
C ASP A 272 21.28 36.86 21.17
N GLN A 273 20.00 36.60 20.89
CA GLN A 273 19.30 35.49 21.53
C GLN A 273 19.43 34.22 20.68
N PRO A 274 20.19 33.20 21.13
CA PRO A 274 20.39 31.96 20.37
C PRO A 274 19.06 31.27 20.01
N TRP A 275 18.02 31.47 20.81
CA TRP A 275 16.67 30.93 20.55
C TRP A 275 16.01 31.51 19.31
N PHE A 276 16.09 32.83 19.11
CA PHE A 276 15.52 33.48 17.93
C PHE A 276 16.26 33.06 16.64
N SER A 277 17.59 32.92 16.72
CA SER A 277 18.42 32.46 15.61
C SER A 277 18.11 31.00 15.25
N LEU A 278 17.94 30.12 16.23
CA LEU A 278 17.53 28.73 16.02
C LEU A 278 16.12 28.61 15.43
N GLU A 279 15.16 29.39 15.96
CA GLU A 279 13.80 29.43 15.41
C GLU A 279 13.83 29.89 13.94
N THR A 280 14.53 31.00 13.67
CA THR A 280 14.67 31.56 12.33
C THR A 280 15.31 30.54 11.38
N ALA A 281 16.38 29.86 11.78
CA ALA A 281 17.01 28.83 10.96
C ALA A 281 16.05 27.67 10.60
N CYS A 282 15.27 27.19 11.57
CA CYS A 282 14.27 26.14 11.33
C CYS A 282 13.17 26.60 10.37
N ILE A 283 12.68 27.83 10.53
CA ILE A 283 11.63 28.40 9.67
C ILE A 283 12.15 28.66 8.26
N VAL A 284 13.40 29.12 8.10
CA VAL A 284 14.06 29.26 6.80
C VAL A 284 14.12 27.91 6.09
N TRP A 285 14.48 26.83 6.80
CA TRP A 285 14.47 25.48 6.23
C TRP A 285 13.06 25.03 5.81
N PHE A 286 12.05 25.21 6.67
CA PHE A 286 10.67 24.85 6.31
C PHE A 286 10.12 25.66 5.14
N THR A 287 10.44 26.95 5.09
CA THR A 287 10.07 27.82 3.97
C THR A 287 10.76 27.35 2.70
N PHE A 288 12.06 27.05 2.76
CA PHE A 288 12.82 26.52 1.64
C PHE A 288 12.20 25.21 1.11
N GLU A 289 11.93 24.25 1.99
CA GLU A 289 11.27 23.00 1.59
C GLU A 289 9.91 23.23 0.92
N TYR A 290 9.06 24.07 1.53
CA TYR A 290 7.73 24.35 0.98
C TYR A 290 7.82 25.04 -0.39
N VAL A 291 8.72 26.02 -0.54
CA VAL A 291 8.96 26.71 -1.81
C VAL A 291 9.50 25.73 -2.85
N MET A 292 10.48 24.89 -2.51
CA MET A 292 11.04 23.91 -3.43
C MET A 292 9.99 22.91 -3.91
N ARG A 293 9.09 22.43 -3.03
CA ARG A 293 7.95 21.60 -3.43
C ARG A 293 6.94 22.38 -4.27
N LEU A 294 6.61 23.60 -3.88
CA LEU A 294 5.67 24.44 -4.62
C LEU A 294 6.17 24.69 -6.05
N ILE A 295 7.42 25.11 -6.25
CA ILE A 295 7.97 25.38 -7.59
C ILE A 295 8.16 24.11 -8.42
N SER A 296 8.40 22.96 -7.79
CA SER A 296 8.58 21.69 -8.51
C SER A 296 7.29 20.91 -8.75
N SER A 297 6.20 21.21 -8.04
CA SER A 297 4.91 20.51 -8.20
C SER A 297 4.34 20.61 -9.62
N PRO A 298 3.65 19.55 -10.13
CA PRO A 298 3.04 19.55 -11.46
C PRO A 298 1.84 20.51 -11.55
N GLN A 299 1.03 20.58 -10.47
CA GLN A 299 -0.21 21.34 -10.42
C GLN A 299 -0.25 22.22 -9.18
N LYS A 300 0.03 23.53 -9.33
CA LYS A 300 0.23 24.45 -8.20
C LYS A 300 -1.00 24.61 -7.32
N LEU A 301 -2.18 24.74 -7.91
CA LEU A 301 -3.42 24.98 -7.16
C LEU A 301 -3.86 23.75 -6.36
N VAL A 302 -3.69 22.56 -6.94
CA VAL A 302 -3.94 21.28 -6.27
C VAL A 302 -2.93 21.09 -5.14
N PHE A 303 -1.66 21.44 -5.39
CA PHE A 303 -0.60 21.40 -4.39
C PHE A 303 -0.96 22.26 -3.17
N VAL A 304 -1.27 23.56 -3.33
CA VAL A 304 -1.54 24.44 -2.18
C VAL A 304 -2.81 24.06 -1.40
N ARG A 305 -3.76 23.36 -2.03
CA ARG A 305 -4.99 22.87 -1.39
C ARG A 305 -4.84 21.49 -0.73
N SER A 306 -3.73 20.78 -0.95
CA SER A 306 -3.49 19.47 -0.35
C SER A 306 -3.25 19.58 1.17
N PHE A 307 -3.80 18.63 1.94
CA PHE A 307 -3.77 18.63 3.41
C PHE A 307 -2.34 18.69 3.98
N LEU A 308 -1.40 17.90 3.45
CA LEU A 308 -0.01 17.90 3.91
C LEU A 308 0.69 19.24 3.64
N ASN A 309 0.36 19.89 2.51
CA ASN A 309 0.93 21.18 2.15
C ASN A 309 0.31 22.33 2.95
N LEU A 310 -0.95 22.20 3.38
CA LEU A 310 -1.57 23.13 4.33
C LEU A 310 -0.86 23.08 5.69
N ILE A 311 -0.48 21.90 6.18
CA ILE A 311 0.31 21.75 7.40
C ILE A 311 1.67 22.45 7.27
N ASP A 312 2.34 22.31 6.12
CA ASP A 312 3.60 23.01 5.84
C ASP A 312 3.43 24.55 5.93
N VAL A 313 2.32 25.11 5.45
CA VAL A 313 2.00 26.55 5.57
C VAL A 313 1.72 26.95 7.01
N VAL A 314 0.87 26.20 7.72
CA VAL A 314 0.54 26.46 9.14
C VAL A 314 1.78 26.42 10.02
N ALA A 315 2.77 25.59 9.70
CA ALA A 315 4.02 25.47 10.44
C ALA A 315 4.91 26.74 10.35
N ILE A 316 4.88 27.48 9.24
CA ILE A 316 5.68 28.70 9.04
C ILE A 316 4.92 29.99 9.36
N MET A 317 3.58 29.95 9.30
CA MET A 317 2.70 31.10 9.48
C MET A 317 2.95 31.90 10.78
N PRO A 318 3.17 31.30 11.96
CA PRO A 318 3.38 32.06 13.20
C PRO A 318 4.58 33.00 13.15
N TYR A 319 5.68 32.59 12.50
CA TYR A 319 6.88 33.39 12.39
C TYR A 319 6.63 34.65 11.56
N TYR A 320 6.09 34.48 10.35
CA TYR A 320 5.84 35.60 9.44
C TYR A 320 4.76 36.57 9.93
N ILE A 321 3.79 36.09 10.73
CA ILE A 321 2.80 36.97 11.38
C ILE A 321 3.43 37.75 12.54
N THR A 322 4.26 37.11 13.38
CA THR A 322 4.80 37.76 14.57
C THR A 322 5.94 38.73 14.28
N LEU A 323 6.69 38.52 13.20
CA LEU A 323 7.82 39.36 12.81
C LEU A 323 7.48 40.87 12.71
N PRO A 324 6.46 41.31 11.95
CA PRO A 324 6.10 42.74 11.88
C PRO A 324 5.37 43.27 13.13
N MET A 325 4.72 42.39 13.92
CA MET A 325 3.92 42.79 15.08
C MET A 325 4.76 43.17 16.30
N GLN A 326 6.01 42.70 16.37
CA GLN A 326 6.89 42.95 17.51
C GLN A 326 7.38 44.42 17.59
N ASP A 327 7.35 45.16 16.48
CA ASP A 327 7.79 46.57 16.45
C ASP A 327 6.64 47.55 16.79
N THR A 328 5.41 47.07 16.73
CA THR A 328 4.25 47.87 17.07
C THR A 328 4.00 47.84 18.58
N LYS A 329 4.10 48.99 19.25
CA LYS A 329 3.77 49.18 20.69
C LYS A 329 2.32 48.78 21.07
N ALA A 330 1.50 48.43 20.08
CA ALA A 330 0.10 48.04 20.19
C ALA A 330 -0.12 46.51 20.19
N SER A 331 0.92 45.71 20.40
CA SER A 331 0.78 44.25 20.45
C SER A 331 0.02 43.81 21.71
N SER A 332 -1.28 43.54 21.56
CA SER A 332 -2.08 42.81 22.55
C SER A 332 -1.35 41.51 22.94
N LEU A 333 -0.91 41.42 24.21
CA LEU A 333 -0.21 40.26 24.76
C LEU A 333 -1.01 38.94 24.58
N GLY A 334 -2.33 39.03 24.45
CA GLY A 334 -3.21 37.89 24.21
C GLY A 334 -3.09 37.32 22.79
N VAL A 335 -3.09 38.18 21.77
CA VAL A 335 -2.99 37.75 20.36
C VAL A 335 -1.65 37.09 20.09
N LEU A 336 -0.55 37.66 20.61
CA LEU A 336 0.78 37.06 20.49
C LEU A 336 0.88 35.69 21.18
N ARG A 337 0.18 35.48 22.30
CA ARG A 337 0.16 34.18 23.01
C ARG A 337 -0.52 33.09 22.18
N VAL A 338 -1.65 33.41 21.55
CA VAL A 338 -2.37 32.46 20.69
C VAL A 338 -1.52 32.10 19.46
N ILE A 339 -0.87 33.07 18.83
CA ILE A 339 0.00 32.80 17.66
C ILE A 339 1.19 31.91 18.04
N ARG A 340 1.75 32.06 19.25
CA ARG A 340 2.79 31.14 19.75
C ARG A 340 2.29 29.70 19.91
N LEU A 341 1.03 29.49 20.30
CA LEU A 341 0.45 28.15 20.38
C LEU A 341 0.32 27.48 19.01
N VAL A 342 0.06 28.26 17.95
CA VAL A 342 0.00 27.73 16.58
C VAL A 342 1.33 27.07 16.17
N ARG A 343 2.47 27.46 16.76
CA ARG A 343 3.77 26.82 16.52
C ARG A 343 3.77 25.32 16.88
N VAL A 344 2.93 24.86 17.80
CA VAL A 344 2.79 23.42 18.13
C VAL A 344 2.36 22.62 16.92
N PHE A 345 1.53 23.18 16.02
CA PHE A 345 1.03 22.45 14.85
C PHE A 345 2.14 21.97 13.90
N ARG A 346 3.35 22.53 13.95
CA ARG A 346 4.47 22.02 13.15
C ARG A 346 4.84 20.56 13.49
N ILE A 347 4.41 20.03 14.65
CA ILE A 347 4.52 18.60 14.96
C ILE A 347 3.83 17.73 13.90
N PHE A 348 2.73 18.20 13.34
CA PHE A 348 2.00 17.49 12.28
C PHE A 348 2.79 17.42 10.97
N LYS A 349 3.87 18.20 10.79
CA LYS A 349 4.76 18.06 9.63
C LYS A 349 5.45 16.69 9.60
N LEU A 350 5.58 16.02 10.75
CA LEU A 350 6.03 14.62 10.84
C LEU A 350 5.11 13.66 10.09
N SER A 351 3.84 14.02 9.84
CA SER A 351 2.90 13.18 9.08
C SER A 351 3.38 12.87 7.68
N ARG A 352 4.13 13.79 7.02
CA ARG A 352 4.74 13.51 5.71
C ARG A 352 5.75 12.36 5.78
N HIS A 353 6.44 12.22 6.90
CA HIS A 353 7.50 11.23 7.09
C HIS A 353 7.06 10.01 7.90
N SER A 354 5.82 10.00 8.40
CA SER A 354 5.23 8.92 9.17
C SER A 354 4.00 8.38 8.46
N ARG A 355 4.18 7.24 7.79
CA ARG A 355 3.07 6.50 7.16
C ARG A 355 1.97 6.16 8.17
N GLY A 356 2.34 5.73 9.38
CA GLY A 356 1.38 5.48 10.46
C GLY A 356 0.49 6.69 10.79
N LEU A 357 1.03 7.91 10.72
CA LEU A 357 0.25 9.12 10.95
C LEU A 357 -0.65 9.48 9.75
N GLN A 358 -0.25 9.12 8.53
CA GLN A 358 -1.11 9.21 7.34
C GLN A 358 -2.26 8.20 7.41
N ILE A 359 -2.00 6.94 7.76
CA ILE A 359 -3.02 5.90 8.02
C ILE A 359 -4.02 6.38 9.06
N LEU A 360 -3.52 6.93 10.17
CA LEU A 360 -4.37 7.49 11.22
C LEU A 360 -5.26 8.61 10.65
N GLY A 361 -4.71 9.51 9.83
CA GLY A 361 -5.46 10.56 9.16
C GLY A 361 -6.57 10.02 8.24
N HIS A 362 -6.26 9.04 7.40
CA HIS A 362 -7.23 8.39 6.52
C HIS A 362 -8.34 7.66 7.31
N THR A 363 -7.94 6.94 8.35
CA THR A 363 -8.86 6.25 9.27
C THR A 363 -9.81 7.22 9.97
N LEU A 364 -9.27 8.32 10.50
CA LEU A 364 -10.07 9.36 11.16
C LEU A 364 -11.05 10.00 10.18
N ARG A 365 -10.61 10.28 8.95
CA ARG A 365 -11.47 10.83 7.89
C ARG A 365 -12.62 9.87 7.55
N ALA A 366 -12.31 8.58 7.40
CA ALA A 366 -13.32 7.55 7.14
C ALA A 366 -14.27 7.35 8.33
N SER A 367 -13.79 7.60 9.55
CA SER A 367 -14.54 7.41 10.79
C SER A 367 -15.14 8.71 11.35
N LEU A 368 -15.20 9.80 10.58
CA LEU A 368 -15.68 11.11 11.07
C LEU A 368 -17.13 11.05 11.57
N ARG A 369 -17.99 10.27 10.92
CA ARG A 369 -19.38 10.06 11.34
C ARG A 369 -19.43 9.42 12.73
N GLU A 370 -18.58 8.43 12.96
CA GLU A 370 -18.58 7.60 14.16
C GLU A 370 -17.92 8.35 15.33
N LEU A 371 -16.87 9.12 15.04
CA LEU A 371 -16.28 10.09 15.95
C LEU A 371 -17.28 11.20 16.32
N GLY A 372 -18.07 11.67 15.35
CA GLY A 372 -19.13 12.64 15.56
C GLY A 372 -20.21 12.12 16.52
N LEU A 373 -20.62 10.85 16.36
CA LEU A 373 -21.55 10.18 17.29
C LEU A 373 -20.98 10.05 18.70
N LEU A 374 -19.69 9.70 18.84
CA LEU A 374 -19.01 9.64 20.14
C LEU A 374 -19.06 11.00 20.86
N ILE A 375 -18.66 12.07 20.16
CA ILE A 375 -18.67 13.44 20.71
C ILE A 375 -20.10 13.85 21.07
N PHE A 376 -21.09 13.52 20.23
CA PHE A 376 -22.50 13.82 20.46
C PHE A 376 -23.02 13.17 21.74
N PHE A 377 -22.81 11.86 21.94
CA PHE A 377 -23.22 11.18 23.16
C PHE A 377 -22.47 11.67 24.40
N LEU A 378 -21.18 11.98 24.27
CA LEU A 378 -20.40 12.56 25.36
C LEU A 378 -20.96 13.93 25.76
N LEU A 379 -21.30 14.80 24.81
CA LEU A 379 -21.91 16.11 25.10
C LEU A 379 -23.26 15.98 25.81
N ILE A 380 -24.12 15.05 25.37
CA ILE A 380 -25.39 14.78 26.05
C ILE A 380 -25.15 14.32 27.49
N GLY A 381 -24.23 13.36 27.69
CA GLY A 381 -23.88 12.85 29.01
C GLY A 381 -23.31 13.94 29.91
N VAL A 382 -22.41 14.77 29.41
CA VAL A 382 -21.83 15.91 30.14
C VAL A 382 -22.92 16.86 30.61
N ILE A 383 -23.84 17.29 29.73
CA ILE A 383 -24.93 18.21 30.11
C ILE A 383 -25.86 17.56 31.14
N LEU A 384 -26.24 16.30 30.93
CA LEU A 384 -27.17 15.56 31.80
C LEU A 384 -26.59 15.35 33.20
N PHE A 385 -25.41 14.75 33.31
CA PHE A 385 -24.81 14.42 34.60
C PHE A 385 -24.31 15.65 35.36
N SER A 386 -23.86 16.69 34.65
CA SER A 386 -23.48 17.96 35.28
C SER A 386 -24.68 18.68 35.89
N SER A 387 -25.82 18.66 35.19
CA SER A 387 -27.06 19.22 35.72
C SER A 387 -27.56 18.42 36.93
N ALA A 388 -27.54 17.08 36.83
CA ALA A 388 -27.98 16.20 37.91
C ALA A 388 -27.12 16.35 39.18
N VAL A 389 -25.79 16.37 39.05
CA VAL A 389 -24.89 16.50 40.20
C VAL A 389 -24.99 17.90 40.82
N TYR A 390 -25.16 18.95 40.00
CA TYR A 390 -25.32 20.32 40.48
C TYR A 390 -26.56 20.44 41.39
N TYR A 391 -27.69 19.89 40.96
CA TYR A 391 -28.90 19.90 41.80
C TYR A 391 -28.82 18.93 42.99
N ALA A 392 -28.14 17.78 42.84
CA ALA A 392 -27.97 16.82 43.93
C ALA A 392 -27.04 17.34 45.05
N GLU A 393 -26.05 18.16 44.71
CA GLU A 393 -25.11 18.80 45.64
C GLU A 393 -25.56 20.22 46.03
N GLY A 394 -26.69 20.69 45.48
CA GLY A 394 -27.23 22.01 45.72
C GLY A 394 -27.57 22.23 47.19
N GLY A 395 -26.96 23.25 47.80
CA GLY A 395 -27.19 23.61 49.20
C GLY A 395 -26.18 23.03 50.20
N GLU A 396 -25.24 22.18 49.78
CA GLU A 396 -24.20 21.63 50.66
C GLU A 396 -23.02 22.60 50.85
N LYS A 397 -22.57 22.81 52.09
CA LYS A 397 -21.44 23.71 52.37
C LYS A 397 -20.12 23.04 52.01
N GLY A 398 -19.33 23.69 51.17
CA GLY A 398 -18.02 23.17 50.73
C GLY A 398 -18.07 22.32 49.46
N THR A 399 -19.21 22.30 48.76
CA THR A 399 -19.28 21.68 47.43
C THR A 399 -18.45 22.45 46.40
N HIS A 400 -17.83 21.72 45.48
CA HIS A 400 -17.13 22.29 44.33
C HIS A 400 -18.06 22.59 43.14
N PHE A 401 -19.31 22.12 43.18
CA PHE A 401 -20.30 22.27 42.10
C PHE A 401 -21.02 23.62 42.18
N ARG A 402 -20.32 24.70 41.83
CA ARG A 402 -20.84 26.09 41.92
C ARG A 402 -21.81 26.45 40.80
N SER A 403 -21.64 25.87 39.61
CA SER A 403 -22.49 26.09 38.45
C SER A 403 -22.52 24.84 37.56
N ILE A 404 -23.51 24.73 36.69
CA ILE A 404 -23.59 23.62 35.72
C ILE A 404 -22.37 23.60 34.79
N PRO A 405 -21.90 24.74 34.23
CA PRO A 405 -20.66 24.75 33.45
C PRO A 405 -19.41 24.34 34.23
N ASP A 406 -19.28 24.70 35.51
CA ASP A 406 -18.17 24.22 36.35
C ASP A 406 -18.24 22.69 36.53
N ALA A 407 -19.45 22.14 36.64
CA ALA A 407 -19.69 20.70 36.72
C ALA A 407 -19.36 19.95 35.41
N PHE A 408 -19.30 20.63 34.25
CA PHE A 408 -18.87 20.00 32.98
C PHE A 408 -17.48 19.38 33.10
N TRP A 409 -16.56 20.06 33.79
CA TRP A 409 -15.21 19.54 34.03
C TRP A 409 -15.25 18.20 34.77
N TRP A 410 -16.01 18.13 35.87
CA TRP A 410 -16.20 16.90 36.63
C TRP A 410 -16.86 15.79 35.79
N ALA A 411 -17.87 16.11 34.99
CA ALA A 411 -18.55 15.11 34.16
C ALA A 411 -17.63 14.55 33.07
N VAL A 412 -16.87 15.40 32.37
CA VAL A 412 -15.88 14.95 31.37
C VAL A 412 -14.83 14.05 32.02
N VAL A 413 -14.25 14.47 33.15
CA VAL A 413 -13.20 13.72 33.87
C VAL A 413 -13.73 12.39 34.42
N THR A 414 -14.97 12.36 34.90
CA THR A 414 -15.62 11.14 35.41
C THR A 414 -16.01 10.19 34.28
N MET A 415 -16.64 10.69 33.21
CA MET A 415 -17.09 9.86 32.08
C MET A 415 -15.91 9.25 31.31
N THR A 416 -14.78 9.95 31.23
CA THR A 416 -13.55 9.46 30.61
C THR A 416 -12.68 8.65 31.56
N THR A 417 -13.18 8.36 32.77
CA THR A 417 -12.52 7.56 33.83
C THR A 417 -11.16 8.09 34.30
N VAL A 418 -10.85 9.36 34.03
CA VAL A 418 -9.60 10.01 34.47
C VAL A 418 -9.62 10.25 35.99
N GLY A 419 -10.69 10.84 36.52
CA GLY A 419 -10.92 10.94 37.97
C GLY A 419 -9.83 11.66 38.78
N TYR A 420 -9.45 12.90 38.43
CA TYR A 420 -8.43 13.67 39.17
C TYR A 420 -8.74 13.87 40.67
N GLY A 421 -10.01 13.89 41.07
CA GLY A 421 -10.45 13.98 42.47
C GLY A 421 -10.50 15.41 43.05
N ASP A 422 -10.17 16.41 42.22
CA ASP A 422 -10.27 17.84 42.49
C ASP A 422 -11.72 18.32 42.66
N MET A 423 -12.67 17.68 41.96
CA MET A 423 -14.11 17.80 42.17
C MET A 423 -14.72 16.43 42.46
N ARG A 424 -15.55 16.32 43.50
CA ARG A 424 -16.25 15.08 43.85
C ARG A 424 -17.55 15.36 44.61
N PRO A 425 -18.62 14.58 44.36
CA PRO A 425 -19.86 14.71 45.12
C PRO A 425 -19.68 14.22 46.56
N ILE A 426 -20.24 14.96 47.51
CA ILE A 426 -20.16 14.68 48.94
C ILE A 426 -21.45 14.00 49.40
N THR A 427 -22.59 14.43 48.86
CA THR A 427 -23.92 13.95 49.22
C THR A 427 -24.16 12.52 48.71
N LEU A 428 -25.12 11.83 49.32
CA LEU A 428 -25.53 10.48 48.88
C LEU A 428 -26.05 10.51 47.44
N TRP A 429 -26.90 11.49 47.10
CA TRP A 429 -27.49 11.62 45.76
C TRP A 429 -26.44 12.00 44.72
N GLY A 430 -25.51 12.89 45.04
CA GLY A 430 -24.38 13.21 44.17
C GLY A 430 -23.51 11.99 43.92
N LYS A 431 -23.26 11.14 44.93
CA LYS A 431 -22.53 9.87 44.75
C LYS A 431 -23.28 8.88 43.86
N LEU A 432 -24.60 8.76 43.99
CA LEU A 432 -25.42 7.93 43.09
C LEU A 432 -25.34 8.44 41.64
N VAL A 433 -25.46 9.75 41.44
CA VAL A 433 -25.27 10.39 40.12
C VAL A 433 -23.86 10.13 39.59
N GLY A 434 -22.83 10.24 40.44
CA GLY A 434 -21.45 9.93 40.09
C GLY A 434 -21.23 8.49 39.65
N SER A 435 -21.83 7.53 40.35
CA SER A 435 -21.78 6.10 39.97
C SER A 435 -22.44 5.87 38.61
N LEU A 436 -23.62 6.44 38.36
CA LEU A 436 -24.31 6.33 37.07
C LEU A 436 -23.53 7.03 35.95
N CYS A 437 -22.92 8.19 36.23
CA CYS A 437 -22.07 8.94 35.31
C CYS A 437 -20.85 8.11 34.87
N ALA A 438 -20.15 7.48 35.81
CA ALA A 438 -18.99 6.63 35.51
C ALA A 438 -19.37 5.43 34.63
N ILE A 439 -20.45 4.72 34.97
CA ILE A 439 -20.94 3.58 34.17
C ILE A 439 -21.35 4.04 32.77
N SER A 440 -22.11 5.12 32.67
CA SER A 440 -22.54 5.68 31.39
C SER A 440 -21.36 6.13 30.52
N GLY A 441 -20.32 6.73 31.12
CA GLY A 441 -19.11 7.13 30.40
C GLY A 441 -18.38 5.96 29.76
N VAL A 442 -18.16 4.88 30.51
CA VAL A 442 -17.54 3.64 30.00
C VAL A 442 -18.35 3.07 28.83
N LEU A 443 -19.67 2.97 28.98
CA LEU A 443 -20.55 2.47 27.91
C LEU A 443 -20.51 3.39 26.67
N THR A 444 -20.53 4.70 26.86
CA THR A 444 -20.51 5.69 25.78
C THR A 444 -19.23 5.62 24.96
N ILE A 445 -18.08 5.44 25.61
CA ILE A 445 -16.79 5.28 24.92
C ILE A 445 -16.67 3.89 24.27
N ALA A 446 -17.19 2.85 24.91
CA ALA A 446 -17.07 1.47 24.42
C ALA A 446 -17.83 1.19 23.11
N LEU A 447 -18.89 1.95 22.76
CA LEU A 447 -19.69 1.67 21.56
C LEU A 447 -19.02 2.11 20.24
N PRO A 448 -18.50 3.34 20.10
CA PRO A 448 -17.95 3.80 18.82
C PRO A 448 -16.49 3.36 18.58
N VAL A 449 -15.74 3.10 19.65
CA VAL A 449 -14.31 2.74 19.57
C VAL A 449 -14.06 1.46 18.75
N PRO A 450 -14.80 0.34 18.91
CA PRO A 450 -14.61 -0.86 18.10
C PRO A 450 -14.78 -0.60 16.60
N VAL A 451 -15.70 0.28 16.20
CA VAL A 451 -15.89 0.63 14.79
C VAL A 451 -14.69 1.41 14.26
N ILE A 452 -14.19 2.39 15.02
CA ILE A 452 -12.98 3.15 14.66
C ILE A 452 -11.76 2.22 14.58
N VAL A 453 -11.62 1.29 15.53
CA VAL A 453 -10.52 0.30 15.54
C VAL A 453 -10.63 -0.67 14.36
N SER A 454 -11.84 -1.11 14.00
CA SER A 454 -12.06 -1.95 12.82
C SER A 454 -11.63 -1.23 11.53
N ASN A 455 -12.03 0.04 11.37
CA ASN A 455 -11.60 0.87 10.25
C ASN A 455 -10.07 1.07 10.24
N PHE A 456 -9.46 1.31 11.41
CA PHE A 456 -8.00 1.41 11.52
C PHE A 456 -7.32 0.13 11.07
N ASN A 457 -7.84 -1.02 11.54
CA ASN A 457 -7.27 -2.32 11.20
C ASN A 457 -7.39 -2.61 9.70
N TYR A 458 -8.52 -2.26 9.09
CA TYR A 458 -8.72 -2.34 7.64
C TYR A 458 -7.66 -1.52 6.88
N PHE A 459 -7.51 -0.22 7.18
CA PHE A 459 -6.52 0.62 6.48
C PHE A 459 -5.07 0.19 6.76
N TYR A 460 -4.78 -0.26 7.97
CA TYR A 460 -3.45 -0.70 8.37
C TYR A 460 -3.03 -1.99 7.65
N HIS A 461 -3.90 -3.01 7.62
CA HIS A 461 -3.63 -4.25 6.91
C HIS A 461 -3.54 -4.01 5.40
N ARG A 462 -4.44 -3.19 4.84
CA ARG A 462 -4.42 -2.87 3.42
C ARG A 462 -3.11 -2.21 2.98
N GLU A 463 -2.59 -1.24 3.74
CA GLU A 463 -1.29 -0.63 3.40
C GLU A 463 -0.13 -1.63 3.52
N ASN A 464 -0.16 -2.51 4.52
CA ASN A 464 0.86 -3.56 4.66
C ASN A 464 0.81 -4.59 3.51
N GLU A 465 -0.38 -4.98 3.07
CA GLU A 465 -0.58 -5.88 1.93
C GLU A 465 -0.11 -5.23 0.62
N GLN A 466 -0.48 -3.97 0.37
CA GLN A 466 0.00 -3.20 -0.77
C GLN A 466 1.54 -3.16 -0.80
N ARG A 467 2.17 -2.91 0.34
CA ARG A 467 3.63 -2.92 0.46
C ARG A 467 4.23 -4.30 0.16
N ALA A 468 3.62 -5.38 0.65
CA ALA A 468 4.08 -6.72 0.34
C ALA A 468 3.96 -7.02 -1.16
N ALA A 469 2.86 -6.60 -1.80
CA ALA A 469 2.65 -6.72 -3.24
C ALA A 469 3.67 -5.90 -4.05
N GLU A 470 3.98 -4.66 -3.65
CA GLU A 470 5.01 -3.85 -4.29
C GLU A 470 6.40 -4.48 -4.20
N LEU A 471 6.76 -5.02 -3.03
CA LEU A 471 8.04 -5.71 -2.83
C LEU A 471 8.13 -6.96 -3.69
N SER A 472 7.06 -7.76 -3.72
CA SER A 472 6.95 -8.94 -4.58
C SER A 472 7.05 -8.57 -6.07
N LYS A 473 6.40 -7.48 -6.50
CA LYS A 473 6.49 -6.99 -7.87
C LYS A 473 7.90 -6.55 -8.23
N LYS A 474 8.56 -5.76 -7.38
CA LYS A 474 9.96 -5.34 -7.57
C LYS A 474 10.91 -6.54 -7.62
N GLU A 475 10.66 -7.57 -6.81
CA GLU A 475 11.43 -8.80 -6.82
C GLU A 475 11.23 -9.59 -8.13
N LYS A 476 9.98 -9.70 -8.62
CA LYS A 476 9.67 -10.31 -9.92
C LYS A 476 10.34 -9.56 -11.07
N GLU A 477 10.24 -8.23 -11.10
CA GLU A 477 10.89 -7.38 -12.10
C GLU A 477 12.42 -7.53 -12.07
N LYS A 478 13.02 -7.58 -10.87
CA LYS A 478 14.44 -7.83 -10.69
C LYS A 478 14.85 -9.21 -11.23
N LYS A 479 14.11 -10.27 -10.88
CA LYS A 479 14.35 -11.64 -11.38
C LYS A 479 14.21 -11.72 -12.90
N GLU A 480 13.24 -11.03 -13.48
CA GLU A 480 13.05 -10.97 -14.93
C GLU A 480 14.20 -10.22 -15.62
N ALA A 481 14.64 -9.09 -15.05
CA ALA A 481 15.80 -8.35 -15.55
C ALA A 481 17.10 -9.18 -15.45
N GLU A 482 17.31 -9.89 -14.35
CA GLU A 482 18.43 -10.83 -14.19
C GLU A 482 18.35 -11.97 -15.21
N ARG A 483 17.15 -12.49 -15.49
CA ARG A 483 16.95 -13.54 -16.50
C ARG A 483 17.26 -13.04 -17.90
N LYS A 484 16.78 -11.85 -18.29
CA LYS A 484 17.09 -11.21 -19.57
C LYS A 484 18.58 -10.91 -19.71
N ALA A 485 19.22 -10.39 -18.67
CA ALA A 485 20.67 -10.15 -18.67
C ALA A 485 21.47 -11.45 -18.84
N LYS A 486 21.00 -12.55 -18.24
CA LYS A 486 21.62 -13.88 -18.41
C LYS A 486 21.40 -14.44 -19.82
N GLU A 487 20.18 -14.35 -20.36
CA GLU A 487 19.87 -14.74 -21.74
C GLU A 487 20.75 -13.96 -22.74
N GLU A 488 20.91 -12.63 -22.55
CA GLU A 488 21.80 -11.80 -23.37
C GLU A 488 23.28 -12.17 -23.23
N SER A 489 23.73 -12.56 -22.02
CA SER A 489 25.10 -13.02 -21.78
C SER A 489 25.37 -14.36 -22.48
N ASP A 490 24.47 -15.33 -22.33
CA ASP A 490 24.57 -16.65 -22.93
C ASP A 490 24.55 -16.55 -24.48
N ASP A 491 23.76 -15.63 -25.04
CA ASP A 491 23.72 -15.37 -26.48
C ASP A 491 25.01 -14.74 -27.01
N ARG A 492 25.64 -13.82 -26.25
CA ARG A 492 26.95 -13.25 -26.62
C ARG A 492 28.04 -14.32 -26.61
N GLU A 493 28.06 -15.18 -25.60
CA GLU A 493 29.04 -16.27 -25.48
C GLU A 493 28.88 -17.30 -26.60
N ARG A 494 27.65 -17.59 -27.05
CA ARG A 494 27.40 -18.43 -28.24
C ARG A 494 27.93 -17.80 -29.52
N GLN A 495 27.71 -16.49 -29.72
CA GLN A 495 28.21 -15.78 -30.90
C GLN A 495 29.74 -15.73 -30.96
N GLU A 496 30.41 -15.55 -29.81
CA GLU A 496 31.87 -15.60 -29.72
C GLU A 496 32.41 -17.00 -30.05
N ASN A 497 31.81 -18.05 -29.47
CA ASN A 497 32.20 -19.43 -29.76
C ASN A 497 31.99 -19.82 -31.24
N ASP A 498 30.91 -19.36 -31.87
CA ASP A 498 30.65 -19.61 -33.29
C ASP A 498 31.61 -18.83 -34.21
N ASN A 499 32.01 -17.61 -33.82
CA ASN A 499 33.04 -16.85 -34.53
C ASN A 499 34.42 -17.47 -34.38
N GLU A 500 34.78 -17.97 -33.20
CA GLU A 500 36.05 -18.65 -32.95
C GLU A 500 36.15 -19.96 -33.76
N LYS A 501 35.06 -20.74 -33.83
CA LYS A 501 34.97 -21.94 -34.70
C LYS A 501 35.11 -21.61 -36.18
N LYS A 502 34.49 -20.52 -36.66
CA LYS A 502 34.67 -20.07 -38.05
C LYS A 502 36.11 -19.63 -38.33
N SER A 503 36.72 -18.89 -37.41
CA SER A 503 38.11 -18.43 -37.53
C SER A 503 39.10 -19.59 -37.57
N THR A 504 38.96 -20.58 -36.69
CA THR A 504 39.78 -21.80 -36.69
C THR A 504 39.56 -22.66 -37.94
N HIS A 505 38.32 -22.80 -38.43
CA HIS A 505 38.05 -23.53 -39.67
C HIS A 505 38.70 -22.87 -40.89
N ILE A 506 38.61 -21.53 -40.99
CA ILE A 506 39.29 -20.76 -42.03
C ILE A 506 40.81 -20.91 -41.89
N GLY A 507 41.38 -20.72 -40.69
CA GLY A 507 42.82 -20.87 -40.44
C GLY A 507 43.37 -22.24 -40.85
N ASN A 508 42.65 -23.32 -40.53
CA ASN A 508 43.03 -24.67 -40.94
C ASN A 508 42.96 -24.86 -42.46
N GLN A 509 41.98 -24.25 -43.13
CA GLN A 509 41.85 -24.31 -44.60
C GLN A 509 42.99 -23.55 -45.31
N TRP A 510 43.41 -22.39 -44.79
CA TRP A 510 44.58 -21.66 -45.30
C TRP A 510 45.88 -22.41 -45.01
N GLY A 511 46.03 -23.04 -43.84
CA GLY A 511 47.17 -23.87 -43.49
C GLY A 511 47.33 -25.08 -44.44
N LEU A 512 46.25 -25.78 -44.76
CA LEU A 512 46.28 -26.88 -45.75
C LEU A 512 46.61 -26.38 -47.15
N LYS A 513 46.13 -25.19 -47.55
CA LYS A 513 46.43 -24.62 -48.85
C LYS A 513 47.90 -24.21 -49.00
N ALA A 514 48.48 -23.60 -47.96
CA ALA A 514 49.91 -23.28 -47.91
C ALA A 514 50.79 -24.54 -47.92
N GLN A 515 50.33 -25.62 -47.28
CA GLN A 515 51.03 -26.90 -47.29
C GLN A 515 50.97 -27.59 -48.66
N TYR A 516 49.88 -27.44 -49.41
CA TYR A 516 49.76 -27.90 -50.80
C TYR A 516 50.60 -27.06 -51.77
N GLU A 517 50.59 -25.73 -51.63
CA GLU A 517 51.39 -24.80 -52.45
C GLU A 517 52.91 -24.93 -52.18
N ALA A 518 53.31 -25.32 -50.96
CA ALA A 518 54.71 -25.63 -50.62
C ALA A 518 55.18 -27.00 -51.19
N ILE A 519 54.26 -27.94 -51.42
CA ILE A 519 54.58 -29.23 -52.06
C ILE A 519 54.75 -29.05 -53.58
N ASP A 520 54.02 -28.13 -54.22
CA ASP A 520 54.14 -27.84 -55.65
C ASP A 520 55.40 -27.01 -56.02
N GLN A 521 56.05 -26.34 -55.07
CA GLN A 521 57.30 -25.60 -55.33
C GLN A 521 58.59 -26.41 -55.15
N ASN A 522 58.52 -27.65 -54.63
CA ASN A 522 59.70 -28.51 -54.44
C ASN A 522 59.80 -29.69 -55.43
N GLY A 523 59.11 -29.60 -56.57
CA GLY A 523 59.34 -30.49 -57.70
C GLY A 523 60.62 -30.14 -58.45
N LEU A 524 61.80 -30.49 -57.91
CA LEU A 524 63.06 -30.86 -58.60
C LEU A 524 64.24 -30.81 -57.62
N ASN A 525 64.50 -31.93 -56.95
CA ASN A 525 65.82 -32.52 -56.66
C ASN A 525 65.72 -33.43 -55.42
N GLY A 526 66.18 -34.67 -55.56
CA GLY A 526 66.68 -35.44 -54.42
C GLY A 526 68.13 -35.85 -54.68
N PRO A 527 68.77 -36.58 -53.77
CA PRO A 527 68.60 -36.60 -52.31
C PRO A 527 69.91 -36.16 -51.63
N ASP A 528 69.88 -35.43 -50.52
CA ASP A 528 70.98 -35.43 -49.56
C ASP A 528 70.48 -35.07 -48.16
N ALA A 529 70.95 -35.85 -47.19
CA ALA A 529 70.52 -35.86 -45.81
C ALA A 529 71.08 -34.68 -45.01
N VAL A 530 70.22 -33.95 -44.26
CA VAL A 530 70.66 -33.19 -43.08
C VAL A 530 69.55 -33.14 -42.02
N GLY A 531 69.88 -33.65 -40.83
CA GLY A 531 69.54 -33.15 -39.48
C GLY A 531 68.15 -32.61 -39.18
N ILE A 532 67.43 -33.34 -38.33
CA ILE A 532 66.27 -32.85 -37.56
C ILE A 532 66.77 -31.92 -36.45
N GLU A 533 66.30 -30.68 -36.41
CA GLU A 533 66.14 -29.89 -35.18
C GLU A 533 64.77 -29.20 -35.22
N MET A 534 63.86 -29.63 -34.34
CA MET A 534 62.61 -28.95 -34.04
C MET A 534 62.86 -28.06 -32.81
N GLU A 535 63.05 -26.76 -33.01
CA GLU A 535 62.88 -25.76 -31.95
C GLU A 535 62.08 -24.56 -32.49
N ASP A 536 61.24 -24.02 -31.61
CA ASP A 536 60.54 -22.73 -31.69
C ASP A 536 59.34 -22.54 -32.63
N VAL A 537 58.18 -23.11 -32.27
CA VAL A 537 56.86 -22.51 -32.59
C VAL A 537 55.91 -22.42 -31.36
N GLN A 538 56.29 -22.93 -30.19
CA GLN A 538 55.37 -23.03 -29.05
C GLN A 538 55.49 -21.90 -28.00
N SER A 539 56.40 -20.93 -28.16
CA SER A 539 56.67 -19.91 -27.13
C SER A 539 55.89 -18.58 -27.29
N ASN A 540 55.33 -18.29 -28.47
CA ASN A 540 54.60 -17.03 -28.70
C ASN A 540 53.10 -17.09 -28.39
N SER A 541 52.45 -18.27 -28.41
CA SER A 541 51.01 -18.38 -28.09
C SER A 541 50.70 -18.40 -26.59
N LEU A 542 51.71 -18.63 -25.74
CA LEU A 542 51.59 -18.61 -24.28
C LEU A 542 51.73 -17.20 -23.69
N LYS A 543 52.52 -16.31 -24.32
CA LYS A 543 52.69 -14.92 -23.85
C LYS A 543 51.48 -14.03 -24.12
N GLU A 544 50.70 -14.32 -25.15
CA GLU A 544 49.50 -13.54 -25.50
C GLU A 544 48.28 -13.92 -24.64
N ARG A 545 48.18 -15.18 -24.21
CA ARG A 545 47.13 -15.66 -23.29
C ARG A 545 47.31 -15.16 -21.85
N ASP A 546 48.55 -14.96 -21.39
CA ASP A 546 48.85 -14.41 -20.07
C ASP A 546 48.62 -12.89 -19.96
N LEU A 547 48.57 -12.17 -21.09
CA LEU A 547 48.28 -10.73 -21.12
C LEU A 547 46.76 -10.43 -21.15
N LEU A 548 45.95 -11.29 -21.77
CA LEU A 548 44.48 -11.16 -21.73
C LEU A 548 43.89 -11.53 -20.36
N ASN A 549 44.36 -12.60 -19.72
CA ASN A 549 43.87 -12.97 -18.38
C ASN A 549 44.23 -11.95 -17.28
N LYS A 550 45.27 -11.12 -17.47
CA LYS A 550 45.63 -10.03 -16.54
C LYS A 550 44.78 -8.77 -16.72
N ALA A 551 44.15 -8.56 -17.88
CA ALA A 551 43.28 -7.42 -18.12
C ALA A 551 41.88 -7.62 -17.49
N ASP A 552 41.33 -8.83 -17.55
CA ASP A 552 39.99 -9.12 -17.01
C ASP A 552 39.97 -9.29 -15.48
N THR A 553 41.11 -9.61 -14.87
CA THR A 553 41.22 -9.68 -13.40
C THR A 553 41.35 -8.29 -12.75
N ALA A 554 41.65 -7.23 -13.51
CA ALA A 554 41.78 -5.86 -13.01
C ALA A 554 40.46 -5.07 -12.97
N VAL A 555 39.38 -5.57 -13.57
CA VAL A 555 38.07 -4.87 -13.65
C VAL A 555 37.04 -5.41 -12.63
N LEU A 556 37.33 -6.51 -11.93
CA LEU A 556 36.43 -7.13 -10.95
C LEU A 556 36.82 -6.90 -9.47
N THR A 557 37.76 -6.01 -9.18
CA THR A 557 38.14 -5.63 -7.81
C THR A 557 37.96 -4.13 -7.56
N ASN A 558 36.75 -3.62 -7.71
CA ASN A 558 36.32 -2.44 -6.99
C ASN A 558 34.79 -2.47 -6.80
N SER A 559 34.35 -2.23 -5.56
CA SER A 559 32.95 -2.02 -5.11
C SER A 559 32.23 -3.21 -4.44
N ILE A 560 32.79 -3.76 -3.36
CA ILE A 560 31.96 -4.34 -2.27
C ILE A 560 32.48 -3.76 -0.93
N PRO A 561 31.71 -2.91 -0.21
CA PRO A 561 32.07 -2.54 1.15
C PRO A 561 31.71 -3.70 2.10
N ARG A 562 32.72 -4.27 2.76
CA ARG A 562 32.55 -5.11 3.95
C ARG A 562 32.21 -4.20 5.14
N TYR A 563 31.08 -4.45 5.79
CA TYR A 563 30.84 -3.98 7.15
C TYR A 563 31.62 -4.89 8.12
N GLU A 564 32.63 -4.32 8.78
CA GLU A 564 33.27 -4.92 9.94
C GLU A 564 32.39 -4.71 11.18
N THR A 565 32.06 -5.82 11.83
CA THR A 565 31.63 -5.88 13.22
C THR A 565 32.86 -5.75 14.12
N GLY A 566 32.90 -4.71 14.95
CA GLY A 566 33.86 -4.56 16.04
C GLY A 566 33.12 -4.18 17.32
N VAL A 567 33.18 -5.10 18.28
CA VAL A 567 32.99 -5.02 19.76
C VAL A 567 31.98 -4.01 20.31
#